data_AF-A0A7Y7CEC3-F1
#
_entry.id   AF-A0A7Y7CEC3-F1
#
_cell.length_a   1.000
_cell.length_b   1.000
_cell.length_c   1.000
_cell.angle_alpha   90.00
_cell.angle_beta   90.00
_cell.angle_gamma   90.00
#
_symmetry.space_group_name_H-M   'P 1'
#
loop_
_entity.id
_entity.type
_entity.pdbx_description
1 polymer ?
#
loop_
_entity_poly.entity_id
_entity_poly.type
_entity_poly.pdbx_seq_one_letter_code
_entity_poly.pdbx_strand_id
1 'polypeptide(L)'
;MKLGALVLVVLVATPAAGSEVIGVERAQLFPDGGAAAVEVEGGCWLSEQRCVRTAAEIERLRAENEALRQQAGDTSFTVAVVALVLGLGAGFAAAKLAN
;
A
#
# COMPACT_ATOMS: atom_id res chain seq x y z
N MET A 1 -16.79 -45.08 -16.74
CA MET A 1 -17.67 -44.39 -15.77
C MET A 1 -16.92 -43.58 -14.71
N LYS A 2 -15.74 -44.00 -14.22
CA LYS A 2 -15.01 -43.28 -13.15
C LYS A 2 -14.40 -41.94 -13.58
N LEU A 3 -13.94 -41.81 -14.82
CA LEU A 3 -13.36 -40.56 -15.36
C LEU A 3 -14.39 -39.43 -15.45
N GLY A 4 -15.62 -39.73 -15.90
CA GLY A 4 -16.68 -38.72 -16.00
C GLY A 4 -17.10 -38.14 -14.64
N ALA A 5 -17.15 -38.99 -13.60
CA ALA A 5 -17.41 -38.54 -12.24
C ALA A 5 -16.28 -37.65 -11.69
N LEU A 6 -15.02 -37.99 -11.99
CA LEU A 6 -13.85 -37.19 -11.58
C LEU A 6 -13.85 -35.82 -12.26
N VAL A 7 -14.16 -35.75 -13.55
CA VAL A 7 -14.28 -34.48 -14.29
C VAL A 7 -15.41 -33.61 -13.71
N LEU A 8 -16.55 -34.21 -13.37
CA LEU A 8 -17.67 -33.49 -12.76
C LEU A 8 -17.32 -32.94 -11.38
N VAL A 9 -16.62 -33.73 -10.55
CA VAL A 9 -16.15 -33.28 -9.23
C VAL A 9 -15.17 -32.13 -9.36
N VAL A 10 -14.25 -32.16 -10.33
CA VAL A 10 -13.32 -31.06 -10.59
C VAL A 10 -14.06 -29.79 -11.02
N LEU A 11 -15.05 -29.90 -11.91
CA LEU A 11 -15.85 -28.75 -12.38
C LEU A 11 -16.70 -28.11 -11.28
N VAL A 12 -17.24 -28.91 -10.34
CA VAL A 12 -18.01 -28.40 -9.19
C VAL A 12 -17.09 -27.86 -8.10
N ALA A 13 -15.88 -28.40 -7.96
CA ALA A 13 -14.90 -27.99 -6.97
C ALA A 13 -14.08 -26.76 -7.39
N THR A 14 -14.05 -26.41 -8.67
CA THR A 14 -13.47 -25.12 -9.11
C THR A 14 -14.42 -24.00 -8.71
N PRO A 15 -14.08 -23.17 -7.69
CA PRO A 15 -14.87 -22.00 -7.39
C PRO A 15 -14.91 -21.14 -8.66
N ALA A 16 -16.10 -20.66 -9.02
CA ALA A 16 -16.23 -19.64 -10.05
C ALA A 16 -15.39 -18.45 -9.57
N ALA A 17 -14.20 -18.28 -10.15
CA ALA A 17 -13.35 -17.15 -9.90
C ALA A 17 -14.02 -15.94 -10.57
N GLY A 18 -15.03 -15.39 -9.90
CA GLY A 18 -15.54 -14.06 -10.23
C GLY A 18 -14.36 -13.11 -10.24
N SER A 19 -14.27 -12.28 -11.28
CA SER A 19 -13.18 -11.32 -11.41
C SER A 19 -13.13 -10.43 -10.16
N GLU A 20 -12.08 -10.56 -9.34
CA GLU A 20 -11.91 -9.76 -8.12
C GLU A 20 -11.74 -8.26 -8.41
N VAL A 21 -11.41 -7.92 -9.66
CA VAL A 21 -11.24 -6.56 -10.18
C VAL A 21 -11.97 -6.46 -11.50
N ILE A 22 -12.83 -5.46 -11.62
CA ILE A 22 -13.52 -5.11 -12.85
C ILE A 22 -13.04 -3.72 -13.25
N GLY A 23 -12.46 -3.59 -14.44
CA GLY A 23 -12.15 -2.30 -15.02
C GLY A 23 -13.44 -1.59 -15.43
N VAL A 24 -13.59 -0.33 -15.06
CA VAL A 24 -14.80 0.45 -15.33
C VAL A 24 -14.43 1.66 -16.16
N GLU A 25 -15.03 1.79 -17.34
CA GLU A 25 -14.87 2.96 -18.18
C GLU A 25 -15.88 4.05 -17.80
N ARG A 26 -17.12 3.67 -17.47
CA ARG A 26 -18.17 4.54 -16.95
C ARG A 26 -19.08 3.77 -15.99
N ALA A 27 -19.44 4.38 -14.88
CA ALA A 27 -20.42 3.82 -13.95
C ALA A 27 -21.22 4.90 -13.20
N GLN A 28 -22.36 4.48 -12.65
CA GLN A 28 -23.14 5.27 -11.71
C GLN A 28 -23.05 4.64 -10.34
N LEU A 29 -22.62 5.43 -9.35
CA LEU A 29 -22.52 5.04 -7.96
C LEU A 29 -23.68 5.68 -7.18
N PHE A 30 -24.40 4.87 -6.41
CA PHE A 30 -25.48 5.34 -5.54
C PHE A 30 -25.03 5.20 -4.09
N PRO A 31 -24.38 6.24 -3.52
CA PRO A 31 -23.97 6.20 -2.13
C PRO A 31 -25.21 6.05 -1.23
N ASP A 32 -25.11 5.16 -0.23
CA ASP A 32 -26.13 4.91 0.79
C ASP A 32 -27.51 4.43 0.26
N GLY A 33 -27.57 3.93 -0.97
CA GLY A 33 -28.84 3.52 -1.61
C GLY A 33 -29.79 4.68 -1.90
N GLY A 34 -29.28 5.92 -1.85
CA GLY A 34 -30.04 7.13 -2.16
C GLY A 34 -30.37 7.27 -3.65
N ALA A 35 -31.27 8.20 -3.96
CA ALA A 35 -31.70 8.46 -5.34
C ALA A 35 -30.67 9.23 -6.18
N ALA A 36 -29.67 9.86 -5.54
CA ALA A 36 -28.67 10.66 -6.23
C ALA A 36 -27.53 9.75 -6.73
N ALA A 37 -27.49 9.54 -8.05
CA ALA A 37 -26.38 8.87 -8.73
C ALA A 37 -25.19 9.83 -8.85
N VAL A 38 -23.99 9.32 -8.58
CA VAL A 38 -22.73 9.96 -8.93
C VAL A 38 -22.17 9.25 -10.15
N GLU A 39 -22.02 9.96 -11.26
CA GLU A 39 -21.33 9.42 -12.44
C GLU A 39 -19.82 9.42 -12.21
N VAL A 40 -19.20 8.27 -12.52
CA VAL A 40 -17.77 8.05 -12.40
C VAL A 40 -17.26 7.61 -13.77
N GLU A 41 -16.33 8.38 -14.33
CA GLU A 41 -15.60 8.02 -15.54
C GLU A 41 -14.26 7.41 -15.16
N GLY A 42 -14.02 6.19 -15.61
CA GLY A 42 -12.81 5.44 -15.29
C GLY A 42 -12.80 4.82 -13.89
N GLY A 43 -11.96 3.81 -13.70
CA GLY A 43 -11.67 3.23 -12.38
C GLY A 43 -11.60 1.71 -12.37
N CYS A 44 -11.51 1.16 -11.17
CA CYS A 44 -11.62 -0.28 -10.94
C CYS A 44 -12.61 -0.53 -9.80
N TRP A 45 -13.50 -1.49 -10.02
CA TRP A 45 -14.38 -2.00 -8.98
C TRP A 45 -13.74 -3.24 -8.41
N LEU A 46 -13.62 -3.25 -7.08
CA LEU A 46 -13.07 -4.36 -6.34
C LEU A 46 -14.22 -5.17 -5.75
N SER A 47 -14.02 -6.48 -5.64
CA SER A 47 -14.92 -7.30 -4.84
C SER A 47 -14.93 -6.80 -3.38
N GLU A 48 -16.03 -7.01 -2.67
CA GLU A 48 -16.17 -6.60 -1.26
C GLU A 48 -15.02 -7.16 -0.40
N GLN A 49 -14.68 -8.44 -0.59
CA GLN A 49 -13.55 -9.07 0.10
C GLN A 49 -12.22 -8.35 -0.17
N ARG A 50 -12.02 -7.85 -1.40
CA ARG A 50 -10.80 -7.11 -1.77
C ARG A 50 -10.82 -5.69 -1.23
N CYS A 51 -11.97 -5.03 -1.18
CA CYS A 51 -12.14 -3.75 -0.47
C CYS A 51 -11.76 -3.88 1.01
N VAL A 52 -12.30 -4.88 1.72
CA VAL A 52 -12.00 -5.12 3.14
C VAL A 52 -10.52 -5.41 3.36
N ARG A 53 -9.92 -6.29 2.54
CA ARG A 53 -8.49 -6.61 2.63
C ARG A 53 -7.62 -5.36 2.39
N THR A 54 -7.94 -4.58 1.36
CA THR A 54 -7.18 -3.36 1.05
C THR A 54 -7.32 -2.29 2.13
N ALA A 55 -8.51 -2.13 2.71
CA ALA A 55 -8.72 -1.20 3.82
C ALA A 55 -7.88 -1.57 5.06
N ALA A 56 -7.88 -2.86 5.43
CA ALA A 56 -7.07 -3.36 6.54
C ALA A 56 -5.56 -3.15 6.29
N GLU A 57 -5.09 -3.39 5.06
CA GLU A 57 -3.68 -3.18 4.72
C GLU A 57 -3.30 -1.69 4.75
N ILE A 58 -4.17 -0.80 4.27
CA ILE A 58 -3.94 0.66 4.35
C ILE A 58 -3.83 1.11 5.81
N GLU A 59 -4.70 0.61 6.68
CA GLU A 59 -4.69 0.96 8.10
C GLU A 59 -3.41 0.48 8.78
N ARG A 60 -2.98 -0.76 8.49
CA ARG A 60 -1.71 -1.30 8.96
C ARG A 60 -0.53 -0.45 8.49
N LEU A 61 -0.47 -0.12 7.19
CA LEU A 61 0.62 0.69 6.62
C LEU A 61 0.65 2.11 7.17
N ARG A 62 -0.51 2.68 7.53
CA ARG A 62 -0.59 3.97 8.23
C ARG A 62 0.01 3.87 9.63
N ALA A 63 -0.31 2.83 10.39
CA ALA A 63 0.26 2.61 11.71
C ALA A 63 1.78 2.40 11.65
N GLU A 64 2.27 1.61 10.69
CA GLU A 64 3.70 1.40 10.46
C GLU A 64 4.42 2.70 10.06
N ASN A 65 3.84 3.50 9.16
CA ASN A 65 4.41 4.81 8.80
C ASN A 65 4.49 5.76 9.98
N GLU A 66 3.47 5.79 10.84
CA GLU A 66 3.45 6.68 11.99
C GLU A 66 4.52 6.28 13.01
N ALA A 67 4.70 4.97 13.24
CA ALA A 67 5.79 4.45 14.06
C ALA A 67 7.18 4.81 13.48
N LEU A 68 7.35 4.72 12.16
CA LEU A 68 8.61 5.11 11.49
C LEU A 68 8.86 6.62 11.60
N ARG A 69 7.83 7.46 11.47
CA ARG A 69 7.94 8.91 11.66
C ARG A 69 8.37 9.26 13.08
N GLN A 70 7.81 8.58 14.08
CA GLN A 70 8.22 8.76 15.48
C GLN A 70 9.69 8.40 15.69
N GLN A 71 10.19 7.33 15.06
CA GLN A 71 11.60 6.94 15.16
C GLN A 71 12.56 7.87 14.39
N ALA A 72 12.11 8.45 13.28
CA ALA A 72 12.92 9.35 12.45
C ALA A 72 13.06 10.77 13.04
N GLY A 73 12.10 11.21 13.87
CA GLY A 73 12.07 12.56 14.44
C GLY A 73 13.30 12.95 15.27
N ASP A 74 13.87 12.01 16.02
CA ASP A 74 14.97 12.29 16.96
C ASP A 74 16.38 12.07 16.37
N THR A 75 16.48 11.24 15.32
CA THR A 75 17.78 10.82 14.76
C THR A 75 18.29 11.78 13.69
N SER A 76 17.42 12.41 12.89
CA SER A 76 17.86 13.20 11.72
C SER A 76 18.68 14.45 12.08
N PHE A 77 18.25 15.22 13.07
CA PHE A 77 18.91 16.48 13.42
C PHE A 77 20.22 16.27 14.18
N THR A 78 20.22 15.38 15.18
CA THR A 78 21.41 15.08 15.99
C THR A 78 22.53 14.48 15.15
N VAL A 79 22.19 13.57 14.24
CA VAL A 79 23.17 12.96 13.31
C VAL A 79 23.73 14.01 12.35
N ALA A 80 22.91 14.93 11.83
CA ALA A 80 23.37 16.02 10.98
C ALA A 80 24.34 16.97 11.71
N VAL A 81 24.05 17.32 12.96
CA VAL A 81 24.93 18.17 13.79
C VAL A 81 26.26 17.46 14.08
N VAL A 82 26.23 16.19 14.47
CA VAL A 82 27.46 15.42 14.74
C VAL A 82 28.30 15.28 13.48
N ALA A 83 27.69 14.98 12.34
CA ALA A 83 28.40 14.89 11.05
C ALA A 83 29.04 16.23 10.66
N LEU A 84 28.35 17.35 10.88
CA LEU A 84 28.89 18.69 10.64
C LEU A 84 30.12 18.97 11.51
N VAL A 85 30.03 18.71 12.82
CA VAL A 85 31.12 18.95 13.77
C VAL A 85 32.33 18.08 13.45
N LEU A 86 32.12 16.80 13.14
CA LEU A 86 33.19 15.88 12.74
C LEU A 86 33.83 16.30 11.41
N GLY A 87 33.04 16.71 10.42
CA GLY A 87 33.54 17.18 9.14
C GLY A 87 34.40 18.45 9.26
N LEU A 88 33.93 19.43 10.06
CA LEU A 88 34.68 20.66 10.33
C LEU A 88 35.95 20.37 11.15
N GLY A 89 35.87 19.51 12.17
CA GLY A 89 37.02 19.13 12.99
C GLY A 89 38.09 18.38 12.19
N ALA A 90 37.69 17.43 11.36
CA ALA A 90 38.60 16.69 10.48
C ALA A 90 39.22 17.60 9.41
N GLY A 91 38.43 18.47 8.79
CA GLY A 91 38.92 19.46 7.82
C GLY A 91 39.94 20.43 8.43
N PHE A 92 39.67 20.92 9.66
CA PHE A 92 40.58 21.78 10.39
C PHE A 92 41.88 21.07 10.78
N ALA A 93 41.79 19.83 11.30
CA ALA A 93 42.97 19.04 11.66
C ALA A 93 43.85 18.74 10.45
N ALA A 94 43.24 18.38 9.31
CA ALA A 94 43.96 18.16 8.05
C ALA A 94 44.64 19.44 7.55
N ALA A 95 43.95 20.58 7.59
CA ALA A 95 44.52 21.87 7.20
C ALA A 95 45.70 22.29 8.10
N LYS A 96 45.65 21.98 9.40
CA LYS A 96 46.73 22.26 10.35
C LYS A 96 47.92 21.32 10.22
N LEU A 97 47.75 20.13 9.66
CA LEU A 97 48.84 19.19 9.36
C LEU A 97 49.51 19.47 8.01
N ALA A 98 48.80 20.11 7.09
CA ALA A 98 49.30 20.46 5.76
C ALA A 98 50.04 21.81 5.71
N ASN A 99 50.08 22.53 6.83
CA ASN A 99 50.68 23.87 6.99
C ASN A 99 51.74 23.82 8.09
#